data_AF-A0A2E6SWX2-F1
#
_entry.id   AF-A0A2E6SWX2-F1
#
_cell.length_a   1.000
_cell.length_b   1.000
_cell.length_c   1.000
_cell.angle_alpha   90.00
_cell.angle_beta   90.00
_cell.angle_gamma   90.00
#
_symmetry.space_group_name_H-M   'P 1'
#
loop_
_entity.id
_entity.type
_entity.pdbx_description
1 polymer ?
#
loop_
_entity_poly.entity_id
_entity_poly.type
_entity_poly.pdbx_seq_one_letter_code
_entity_poly.pdbx_strand_id
1 'polypeptide(L)'
;MGVPSKLSVAFSSFRTAHQFIKTHRLWKYIIFPGLINIFLFYFSFNWFLGRVSDWVEGLIHIDCSDSNLWGWLCTIISFLSGFLEFFVRFILYVSFIGLYLLVYKNVILIIYSPVLAYLIEVVEKKHKGIEVPFKLEQFIKDTVRGMILAGRGLLVESAVLLVLFIFLFIPIINLIQPILMWLVSAYFLGVSMIDYTLERKGYNIKKSIVYSKKHKSLAGGIGIVFQLIFMLPFFGWMIAPTYSAVAAYFAVDKLERLNENE
;
A
#
# COMPACT_ATOMS: atom_id res chain seq x y z
N MET A 1 -22.32 -14.84 26.26
CA MET A 1 -20.95 -14.66 25.72
C MET A 1 -20.90 -13.28 25.08
N GLY A 2 -19.99 -12.41 25.53
CA GLY A 2 -19.96 -11.01 25.07
C GLY A 2 -19.64 -10.89 23.57
N VAL A 3 -20.27 -9.93 22.89
CA VAL A 3 -20.03 -9.63 21.48
C VAL A 3 -18.53 -9.34 21.29
N PRO A 4 -17.81 -10.10 20.44
CA PRO A 4 -16.39 -9.89 20.26
C PRO A 4 -16.13 -8.49 19.70
N SER A 5 -15.09 -7.82 20.21
CA SER A 5 -14.74 -6.49 19.72
C SER A 5 -14.49 -6.52 18.20
N LYS A 6 -14.88 -5.46 17.48
CA LYS A 6 -14.68 -5.36 16.02
C LYS A 6 -13.22 -5.55 15.61
N LEU A 7 -12.29 -5.18 16.50
CA LEU A 7 -10.86 -5.40 16.33
C LEU A 7 -10.50 -6.90 16.40
N SER A 8 -11.02 -7.62 17.41
CA SER A 8 -10.87 -9.07 17.52
C SER A 8 -11.43 -9.81 16.30
N VAL A 9 -12.58 -9.35 15.78
CA VAL A 9 -13.16 -9.88 14.54
C VAL A 9 -12.17 -9.72 13.38
N ALA A 10 -11.60 -8.53 13.17
CA ALA A 10 -10.59 -8.28 12.13
C ALA A 10 -9.39 -9.24 12.24
N PHE A 11 -8.78 -9.36 13.41
CA PHE A 11 -7.62 -10.26 13.61
C PHE A 11 -8.00 -11.74 13.39
N SER A 12 -9.15 -12.18 13.89
CA SER A 12 -9.61 -13.56 13.72
C SER A 12 -9.83 -13.91 12.24
N SER A 13 -10.28 -12.95 11.42
CA SER A 13 -10.54 -13.15 10.01
C SER A 13 -9.29 -13.40 9.18
N PHE A 14 -8.10 -12.95 9.60
CA PHE A 14 -6.85 -13.29 8.92
C PHE A 14 -6.52 -14.78 9.03
N ARG A 15 -6.84 -15.41 10.17
CA ARG A 15 -6.68 -16.85 10.34
C ARG A 15 -7.63 -17.62 9.42
N THR A 16 -8.88 -17.18 9.33
CA THR A 16 -9.87 -17.74 8.41
C THR A 16 -9.45 -17.55 6.94
N ALA A 17 -8.97 -16.36 6.59
CA ALA A 17 -8.47 -16.05 5.25
C ALA A 17 -7.30 -16.96 4.86
N HIS A 18 -6.32 -17.16 5.76
CA HIS A 18 -5.19 -18.05 5.50
C HIS A 18 -5.65 -19.49 5.23
N GLN A 19 -6.54 -20.03 6.07
CA GLN A 19 -7.10 -21.37 5.87
C GLN A 19 -7.84 -21.46 4.53
N PHE A 20 -8.66 -20.46 4.20
CA PHE A 20 -9.44 -20.45 2.97
C PHE A 20 -8.57 -20.39 1.70
N ILE A 21 -7.53 -19.54 1.69
CA ILE A 21 -6.58 -19.41 0.59
C ILE A 21 -5.83 -20.74 0.38
N LYS A 22 -5.41 -21.39 1.47
CA LYS A 22 -4.72 -22.69 1.42
C LYS A 22 -5.62 -23.79 0.86
N THR A 23 -6.84 -23.92 1.38
CA THR A 23 -7.80 -24.96 0.96
C THR A 23 -8.21 -24.82 -0.50
N HIS A 24 -8.46 -23.59 -0.97
CA HIS A 24 -8.96 -23.34 -2.33
C HIS A 24 -7.86 -23.05 -3.37
N ARG A 25 -6.58 -23.17 -2.99
CA ARG A 25 -5.40 -22.94 -3.83
C ARG A 25 -5.41 -21.59 -4.56
N LEU A 26 -5.82 -20.52 -3.88
CA LEU A 26 -5.92 -19.17 -4.46
C LEU A 26 -4.56 -18.46 -4.65
N TRP A 27 -3.44 -19.15 -4.37
CA TRP A 27 -2.07 -18.64 -4.49
C TRP A 27 -1.72 -18.07 -5.87
N LYS A 28 -2.36 -18.56 -6.93
CA LYS A 28 -2.16 -18.02 -8.30
C LYS A 28 -2.50 -16.53 -8.40
N TYR A 29 -3.53 -16.07 -7.68
CA TYR A 29 -3.93 -14.66 -7.63
C TYR A 29 -3.00 -13.79 -6.79
N ILE A 30 -2.12 -14.40 -6.00
CA ILE A 30 -1.10 -13.70 -5.19
C ILE A 30 0.20 -13.56 -5.99
N ILE A 31 0.60 -14.62 -6.67
CA ILE A 31 1.89 -14.69 -7.39
C ILE A 31 1.87 -13.83 -8.64
N PHE A 32 0.80 -13.90 -9.44
CA PHE A 32 0.74 -13.20 -10.73
C PHE A 32 0.90 -11.67 -10.61
N PRO A 33 0.14 -10.97 -9.75
CA PRO A 33 0.31 -9.53 -9.58
C PRO A 33 1.67 -9.20 -8.95
N GLY A 34 2.12 -10.06 -8.03
CA GLY A 34 3.38 -9.90 -7.34
C GLY A 34 4.60 -9.93 -8.24
N LEU A 35 4.61 -10.83 -9.24
CA LEU A 35 5.68 -10.87 -10.25
C LEU A 35 5.71 -9.61 -11.11
N ILE A 36 4.54 -9.13 -11.55
CA ILE A 36 4.41 -7.87 -12.28
C ILE A 36 4.99 -6.73 -11.44
N ASN A 37 4.71 -6.71 -10.14
CA ASN A 37 5.17 -5.68 -9.24
C ASN A 37 6.70 -5.70 -9.03
N ILE A 38 7.29 -6.87 -8.84
CA ILE A 38 8.75 -7.04 -8.75
C ILE A 38 9.43 -6.54 -10.03
N PHE A 39 8.88 -6.89 -11.18
CA PHE A 39 9.37 -6.42 -12.47
C PHE A 39 9.29 -4.89 -12.56
N LEU A 40 8.12 -4.31 -12.26
CA LEU A 40 7.91 -2.86 -12.32
C LEU A 40 8.82 -2.10 -11.36
N PHE A 41 9.05 -2.64 -10.16
CA PHE A 41 10.02 -2.13 -9.19
C PHE A 41 11.45 -2.15 -9.74
N TYR A 42 11.90 -3.30 -10.23
CA TYR A 42 13.26 -3.46 -10.76
C TYR A 42 13.54 -2.49 -11.91
N PHE A 43 12.64 -2.39 -12.89
CA PHE A 43 12.82 -1.49 -14.03
C PHE A 43 12.76 -0.01 -13.62
N SER A 44 11.80 0.37 -12.79
CA SER A 44 11.67 1.76 -12.33
C SER A 44 12.88 2.20 -11.50
N PHE A 45 13.37 1.31 -10.63
CA PHE A 45 14.48 1.59 -9.75
C PHE A 45 15.80 1.72 -10.53
N ASN A 46 16.09 0.79 -11.44
CA ASN A 46 17.29 0.89 -12.28
C ASN A 46 17.28 2.14 -13.17
N TRP A 47 16.14 2.45 -13.79
CA TRP A 47 15.99 3.67 -14.59
C TRP A 47 16.24 4.92 -13.75
N PHE A 48 15.67 4.98 -12.55
CA PHE A 48 15.85 6.12 -11.66
C PHE A 48 17.29 6.29 -11.19
N LEU A 49 17.96 5.20 -10.77
CA LEU A 49 19.36 5.25 -10.34
C LEU A 49 20.26 5.82 -11.44
N GLY A 50 20.09 5.35 -12.69
CA GLY A 50 20.82 5.89 -13.84
C GLY A 50 20.56 7.38 -14.03
N ARG A 51 19.29 7.80 -14.03
CA ARG A 51 18.95 9.22 -14.25
C ARG A 51 19.45 10.16 -13.16
N VAL A 52 19.44 9.73 -11.90
CA VAL A 52 20.01 10.54 -10.81
C VAL A 52 21.52 10.59 -10.90
N SER A 53 22.18 9.47 -11.22
CA SER A 53 23.63 9.45 -11.47
C SER A 53 23.99 10.47 -12.55
N ASP A 54 23.36 10.38 -13.73
CA ASP A 54 23.61 11.27 -14.87
C ASP A 54 23.35 12.75 -14.52
N TRP A 55 22.25 13.02 -13.80
CA TRP A 55 21.86 14.38 -13.44
C TRP A 55 22.82 15.01 -12.42
N VAL A 56 23.29 14.21 -11.46
CA VAL A 56 24.23 14.68 -10.43
C VAL A 56 25.64 14.84 -11.02
N GLU A 57 26.11 13.90 -11.83
CA GLU A 57 27.35 14.01 -12.61
C GLU A 57 27.36 15.30 -13.45
N GLY A 58 26.28 15.56 -14.21
CA GLY A 58 26.19 16.74 -15.08
C GLY A 58 26.14 18.09 -14.37
N LEU A 59 25.85 18.12 -13.05
CA LEU A 59 25.78 19.36 -12.27
C LEU A 59 27.00 19.60 -11.38
N ILE A 60 27.66 18.53 -10.91
CA ILE A 60 28.64 18.61 -9.82
C ILE A 60 30.03 18.15 -10.26
N HIS A 61 30.14 17.37 -11.34
CA HIS A 61 31.43 16.86 -11.76
C HIS A 61 32.30 17.97 -12.35
N ILE A 62 33.31 18.37 -11.60
CA ILE A 62 34.38 19.25 -12.04
C ILE A 62 35.64 18.41 -12.12
N ASP A 63 36.09 18.10 -13.34
CA ASP A 63 37.33 17.37 -13.57
C ASP A 63 38.44 18.39 -13.90
N CYS A 64 39.25 18.72 -12.90
CA CYS A 64 40.41 19.60 -13.07
C CYS A 64 41.65 18.75 -13.40
N SER A 65 41.92 18.58 -14.69
CA SER A 65 43.16 17.98 -15.19
C SER A 65 44.19 19.08 -15.48
N ASP A 66 44.82 19.63 -14.44
CA ASP A 66 45.94 20.56 -14.63
C ASP A 66 47.15 20.14 -13.78
N SER A 67 48.28 19.95 -14.44
CA SER A 67 49.56 19.48 -13.87
C SER A 67 50.48 20.60 -13.36
N ASN A 68 49.91 21.77 -13.08
CA ASN A 68 50.66 22.96 -12.64
C ASN A 68 50.82 23.05 -11.11
N LEU A 69 51.58 24.06 -10.63
CA LEU A 69 51.81 24.40 -9.21
C LEU A 69 50.55 24.52 -8.33
N TRP A 70 49.36 24.64 -8.96
CA TRP A 70 48.04 24.68 -8.33
C TRP A 70 47.35 23.30 -8.27
N GLY A 71 48.05 22.22 -8.64
CA GLY A 71 47.52 20.86 -8.67
C GLY A 71 47.03 20.37 -7.31
N TRP A 72 47.64 20.80 -6.20
CA TRP A 72 47.15 20.47 -4.85
C TRP A 72 45.78 21.08 -4.54
N LEU A 73 45.49 22.29 -5.05
CA LEU A 73 44.18 22.93 -4.96
C LEU A 73 43.16 22.21 -5.86
N CYS A 74 43.57 21.77 -7.05
CA CYS A 74 42.73 20.96 -7.93
C CYS A 74 42.37 19.61 -7.28
N THR A 75 43.32 18.94 -6.61
CA THR A 75 43.05 17.70 -5.86
C THR A 75 42.06 17.92 -4.73
N ILE A 76 42.17 19.05 -3.99
CA ILE A 76 41.22 19.38 -2.91
C ILE A 76 39.84 19.69 -3.48
N ILE A 77 39.74 20.45 -4.58
CA ILE A 77 38.46 20.79 -5.23
C ILE A 77 37.79 19.53 -5.79
N SER A 78 38.55 18.67 -6.48
CA SER A 78 38.09 17.37 -6.99
C SER A 78 37.62 16.45 -5.87
N PHE A 79 38.37 16.38 -4.76
CA PHE A 79 37.96 15.59 -3.61
C PHE A 79 36.68 16.13 -2.97
N LEU A 80 36.57 17.46 -2.82
CA LEU A 80 35.40 18.11 -2.24
C LEU A 80 34.18 17.99 -3.15
N SER A 81 34.34 18.09 -4.48
CA SER A 81 33.26 17.90 -5.44
C SER A 81 32.77 16.45 -5.42
N GLY A 82 33.68 15.46 -5.43
CA GLY A 82 33.31 14.05 -5.33
C GLY A 82 32.65 13.69 -3.99
N PHE A 83 33.09 14.30 -2.89
CA PHE A 83 32.44 14.16 -1.60
C PHE A 83 31.03 14.74 -1.62
N LEU A 84 30.85 15.97 -2.12
CA LEU A 84 29.55 16.63 -2.21
C LEU A 84 28.61 15.85 -3.14
N GLU A 85 29.13 15.34 -4.25
CA GLU A 85 28.42 14.48 -5.19
C GLU A 85 27.88 13.21 -4.52
N PHE A 86 28.71 12.52 -3.74
CA PHE A 86 28.30 11.34 -2.99
C PHE A 86 27.16 11.66 -2.00
N PHE A 87 27.29 12.73 -1.23
CA PHE A 87 26.25 13.13 -0.26
C PHE A 87 24.95 13.53 -0.93
N VAL A 88 25.01 14.28 -2.02
CA VAL A 88 23.83 14.68 -2.80
C VAL A 88 23.15 13.45 -3.40
N ARG A 89 23.91 12.53 -4.03
CA ARG A 89 23.38 11.24 -4.53
C ARG A 89 22.72 10.44 -3.42
N PHE A 90 23.39 10.29 -2.28
CA PHE A 90 22.88 9.53 -1.14
C PHE A 90 21.55 10.10 -0.63
N ILE A 91 21.47 11.42 -0.42
CA ILE A 91 20.24 12.10 0.02
C ILE A 91 19.12 11.94 -1.01
N LEU A 92 19.43 12.09 -2.31
CA LEU A 92 18.44 11.92 -3.38
C LEU A 92 17.95 10.47 -3.47
N TYR A 93 18.83 9.48 -3.32
CA TYR A 93 18.45 8.07 -3.30
C TYR A 93 17.56 7.73 -2.10
N VAL A 94 17.94 8.16 -0.89
CA VAL A 94 17.12 7.92 0.31
C VAL A 94 15.76 8.61 0.20
N SER A 95 15.75 9.87 -0.25
CA SER A 95 14.51 10.64 -0.45
C SER A 95 13.61 9.99 -1.50
N PHE A 96 14.19 9.51 -2.60
CA PHE A 96 13.45 8.82 -3.64
C PHE A 96 12.90 7.49 -3.16
N ILE A 97 13.68 6.66 -2.46
CA ILE A 97 13.19 5.39 -1.91
C ILE A 97 12.01 5.65 -0.96
N GLY A 98 12.09 6.68 -0.11
CA GLY A 98 11.00 7.08 0.78
C GLY A 98 9.74 7.51 0.01
N LEU A 99 9.89 8.43 -0.95
CA LEU A 99 8.78 8.89 -1.80
C LEU A 99 8.19 7.74 -2.62
N TYR A 100 9.05 6.91 -3.18
CA TYR A 100 8.69 5.74 -3.96
C TYR A 100 7.83 4.81 -3.12
N LEU A 101 8.25 4.40 -1.92
CA LEU A 101 7.46 3.50 -1.07
C LEU A 101 6.08 4.09 -0.70
N LEU A 102 5.99 5.40 -0.46
CA LEU A 102 4.73 6.09 -0.16
C LEU A 102 3.76 6.04 -1.35
N VAL A 103 4.23 6.36 -2.55
CA VAL A 103 3.41 6.38 -3.77
C VAL A 103 3.14 4.96 -4.28
N TYR A 104 4.12 4.08 -4.20
CA TYR A 104 4.11 2.73 -4.73
C TYR A 104 3.05 1.86 -4.07
N LYS A 105 2.92 1.88 -2.73
CA LYS A 105 1.85 1.17 -1.99
C LYS A 105 0.47 1.41 -2.64
N ASN A 106 0.26 2.66 -3.01
CA ASN A 106 -0.99 3.20 -3.48
C ASN A 106 -1.23 2.94 -4.98
N VAL A 107 -0.18 3.06 -5.79
CA VAL A 107 -0.19 2.68 -7.21
C VAL A 107 -0.40 1.18 -7.40
N ILE A 108 0.26 0.34 -6.57
CA ILE A 108 0.05 -1.11 -6.58
C ILE A 108 -1.42 -1.44 -6.38
N LEU A 109 -2.09 -0.81 -5.42
CA LEU A 109 -3.50 -1.07 -5.15
C LEU A 109 -4.41 -0.71 -6.33
N ILE A 110 -4.10 0.36 -7.06
CA ILE A 110 -4.82 0.72 -8.28
C ILE A 110 -4.62 -0.37 -9.35
N ILE A 111 -3.38 -0.79 -9.58
CA ILE A 111 -3.06 -1.84 -10.56
C ILE A 111 -3.63 -3.21 -10.15
N TYR A 112 -3.67 -3.50 -8.84
CA TYR A 112 -4.17 -4.75 -8.28
C TYR A 112 -5.69 -4.77 -8.14
N SER A 113 -6.35 -3.61 -8.24
CA SER A 113 -7.80 -3.47 -8.11
C SER A 113 -8.61 -4.48 -8.94
N PRO A 114 -8.30 -4.73 -10.23
CA PRO A 114 -9.00 -5.76 -11.00
C PRO A 114 -8.82 -7.16 -10.40
N VAL A 115 -7.59 -7.48 -9.97
CA VAL A 115 -7.29 -8.80 -9.39
C VAL A 115 -8.00 -8.99 -8.06
N LEU A 116 -8.05 -7.95 -7.23
CA LEU A 116 -8.76 -7.97 -5.95
C LEU A 116 -10.27 -8.10 -6.13
N ALA A 117 -10.86 -7.35 -7.06
CA ALA A 117 -12.28 -7.45 -7.39
C ALA A 117 -12.64 -8.88 -7.84
N TYR A 118 -11.86 -9.46 -8.76
CA TYR A 118 -12.05 -10.83 -9.21
C TYR A 118 -11.81 -11.87 -8.10
N LEU A 119 -10.79 -11.66 -7.26
CA LEU A 119 -10.49 -12.55 -6.14
C LEU A 119 -11.67 -12.61 -5.17
N ILE A 120 -12.27 -11.48 -4.82
CA ILE A 120 -13.43 -11.45 -3.93
C ILE A 120 -14.64 -12.13 -4.57
N GLU A 121 -14.86 -11.99 -5.87
CA GLU A 121 -15.89 -12.74 -6.60
C GLU A 121 -15.66 -14.26 -6.48
N VAL A 122 -14.42 -14.73 -6.68
CA VAL A 122 -14.06 -16.15 -6.55
C VAL A 122 -14.24 -16.65 -5.10
N VAL A 123 -13.87 -15.83 -4.12
CA VAL A 123 -14.02 -16.14 -2.69
C VAL A 123 -15.50 -16.25 -2.33
N GLU A 124 -16.33 -15.32 -2.78
CA GLU A 124 -17.77 -15.33 -2.55
C GLU A 124 -18.43 -16.57 -3.16
N LYS A 125 -18.12 -16.89 -4.41
CA LYS A 125 -18.64 -18.10 -5.09
C LYS A 125 -18.30 -19.37 -4.33
N LYS A 126 -17.04 -19.52 -3.90
CA LYS A 126 -16.57 -20.68 -3.13
C LYS A 126 -17.13 -20.71 -1.71
N HIS A 127 -17.35 -19.55 -1.08
CA HIS A 127 -17.88 -19.49 0.28
C HIS A 127 -19.38 -19.76 0.36
N LYS A 128 -20.17 -19.20 -0.57
CA LYS A 128 -21.63 -19.36 -0.60
C LYS A 128 -22.09 -20.58 -1.41
N GLY A 129 -21.22 -21.19 -2.21
CA GLY A 129 -21.57 -22.32 -3.08
C GLY A 129 -22.48 -21.92 -4.25
N ILE A 130 -22.52 -20.64 -4.63
CA ILE A 130 -23.37 -20.12 -5.71
C ILE A 130 -22.51 -19.84 -6.93
N GLU A 131 -22.82 -20.50 -8.05
CA GLU A 131 -22.17 -20.22 -9.34
C GLU A 131 -22.86 -19.03 -10.03
N VAL A 132 -22.33 -17.83 -9.80
CA VAL A 132 -22.74 -16.64 -10.56
C VAL A 132 -21.90 -16.59 -11.86
N PRO A 133 -22.50 -16.44 -13.06
CA PRO A 133 -21.73 -16.34 -14.29
C PRO A 133 -20.87 -15.06 -14.28
N PHE A 134 -19.64 -15.17 -14.78
CA PHE A 134 -18.75 -14.01 -14.90
C PHE A 134 -19.33 -13.02 -15.91
N LYS A 135 -19.50 -11.76 -15.49
CA LYS A 135 -19.99 -10.67 -16.33
C LYS A 135 -18.89 -9.63 -16.52
N LEU A 136 -18.34 -9.54 -17.73
CA LEU A 136 -17.24 -8.64 -18.04
C LEU A 136 -17.56 -7.16 -17.77
N GLU A 137 -18.80 -6.73 -18.06
CA GLU A 137 -19.26 -5.36 -17.79
C GLU A 137 -19.21 -5.02 -16.29
N GLN A 138 -19.72 -5.95 -15.45
CA GLN A 138 -19.66 -5.80 -14.00
C GLN A 138 -18.21 -5.79 -13.51
N PHE A 139 -17.36 -6.65 -14.05
CA PHE A 139 -15.94 -6.70 -13.70
C PHE A 139 -15.20 -5.39 -14.00
N ILE A 140 -15.42 -4.80 -15.18
CA ILE A 140 -14.81 -3.51 -15.55
C ILE A 140 -15.31 -2.41 -14.62
N LYS A 141 -16.62 -2.37 -14.34
CA LYS A 141 -17.23 -1.40 -13.44
C LYS A 141 -16.65 -1.49 -12.02
N ASP A 142 -16.54 -2.71 -11.48
CA ASP A 142 -15.98 -2.98 -10.15
C ASP A 142 -14.50 -2.55 -10.11
N THR A 143 -13.75 -2.86 -11.18
CA THR A 143 -12.34 -2.48 -11.31
C THR A 143 -12.15 -0.95 -11.30
N VAL A 144 -12.91 -0.24 -12.13
CA VAL A 144 -12.86 1.24 -12.23
C VAL A 144 -13.27 1.88 -10.91
N ARG A 145 -14.31 1.36 -10.26
CA ARG A 145 -14.71 1.83 -8.95
C ARG A 145 -13.59 1.63 -7.91
N GLY A 146 -12.99 0.44 -7.84
CA GLY A 146 -11.89 0.18 -6.92
C GLY A 146 -10.70 1.12 -7.18
N MET A 147 -10.39 1.42 -8.44
CA MET A 147 -9.36 2.41 -8.80
C MET A 147 -9.73 3.83 -8.35
N ILE A 148 -10.98 4.27 -8.55
CA ILE A 148 -11.46 5.58 -8.11
C ILE A 148 -11.40 5.69 -6.59
N LEU A 149 -11.82 4.65 -5.86
CA LEU A 149 -11.79 4.65 -4.40
C LEU A 149 -10.35 4.64 -3.88
N ALA A 150 -9.50 3.80 -4.44
CA ALA A 150 -8.07 3.78 -4.13
C ALA A 150 -7.49 5.18 -4.37
N GLY A 151 -7.64 5.74 -5.58
CA GLY A 151 -7.18 7.08 -5.96
C GLY A 151 -7.64 8.20 -5.02
N ARG A 152 -8.94 8.23 -4.70
CA ARG A 152 -9.49 9.18 -3.72
C ARG A 152 -8.91 8.94 -2.33
N GLY A 153 -8.78 7.68 -1.93
CA GLY A 153 -8.12 7.26 -0.70
C GLY A 153 -6.73 7.85 -0.62
N LEU A 154 -5.95 7.80 -1.71
CA LEU A 154 -4.60 8.37 -1.77
C LEU A 154 -4.63 9.87 -1.54
N LEU A 155 -5.50 10.60 -2.25
CA LEU A 155 -5.57 12.05 -2.14
C LEU A 155 -5.94 12.49 -0.72
N VAL A 156 -6.93 11.83 -0.12
CA VAL A 156 -7.37 12.15 1.24
C VAL A 156 -6.32 11.71 2.27
N GLU A 157 -5.73 10.52 2.11
CA GLU A 157 -4.64 10.03 2.96
C GLU A 157 -3.46 11.00 2.90
N SER A 158 -2.99 11.37 1.70
CA SER A 158 -1.91 12.34 1.51
C SER A 158 -2.24 13.69 2.13
N ALA A 159 -3.46 14.21 1.98
CA ALA A 159 -3.85 15.47 2.61
C ALA A 159 -3.81 15.38 4.15
N VAL A 160 -4.31 14.29 4.74
CA VAL A 160 -4.26 14.05 6.19
C VAL A 160 -2.83 13.87 6.67
N LEU A 161 -2.01 13.13 5.92
CA LEU A 161 -0.59 12.93 6.23
C LEU A 161 0.20 14.23 6.13
N LEU A 162 -0.13 15.13 5.19
CA LEU A 162 0.49 16.46 5.09
C LEU A 162 0.12 17.34 6.28
N VAL A 163 -1.15 17.34 6.70
CA VAL A 163 -1.57 18.05 7.91
C VAL A 163 -0.86 17.47 9.13
N LEU A 164 -0.79 16.15 9.25
CA LEU A 164 0.01 15.50 10.28
C LEU A 164 1.47 15.90 10.17
N PHE A 165 2.06 16.00 8.98
CA PHE A 165 3.46 16.38 8.84
C PHE A 165 3.75 17.77 9.41
N ILE A 166 2.84 18.73 9.28
CA ILE A 166 2.99 20.08 9.86
C ILE A 166 3.08 20.01 11.40
N PHE A 167 2.43 19.06 12.06
CA PHE A 167 2.54 18.94 13.52
C PHE A 167 3.90 18.39 13.99
N LEU A 168 4.79 17.91 13.10
CA LEU A 168 6.13 17.40 13.46
C LEU A 168 7.03 18.48 14.06
N PHE A 169 6.75 19.76 13.77
CA PHE A 169 7.48 20.89 14.34
C PHE A 169 7.19 21.10 15.84
N ILE A 170 6.26 20.34 16.43
CA ILE A 170 5.94 20.37 17.86
C ILE A 170 6.79 19.31 18.60
N PRO A 171 7.74 19.70 19.48
CA PRO A 171 8.78 18.82 20.05
C PRO A 171 8.31 17.60 20.88
N ILE A 172 7.02 17.53 21.22
CA ILE A 172 6.43 16.43 22.01
C ILE A 172 5.61 15.49 21.11
N ILE A 173 4.94 16.04 20.08
CA ILE A 173 4.07 15.28 19.19
C ILE A 173 4.90 14.48 18.17
N ASN A 174 6.09 15.00 17.82
CA ASN A 174 7.02 14.39 16.88
C ASN A 174 7.39 12.92 17.20
N LEU A 175 7.43 12.52 18.48
CA LEU A 175 7.74 11.15 18.90
C LEU A 175 6.62 10.15 18.55
N ILE A 176 5.36 10.58 18.66
CA ILE A 176 4.18 9.74 18.40
C ILE A 176 3.75 9.83 16.94
N GLN A 177 4.21 10.86 16.23
CA GLN A 177 3.83 11.16 14.86
C GLN A 177 3.96 10.00 13.87
N PRO A 178 5.11 9.28 13.83
CA PRO A 178 5.28 8.19 12.86
C PRO A 178 4.24 7.09 13.08
N ILE A 179 3.93 6.80 14.36
CA ILE A 179 2.92 5.82 14.75
C ILE A 179 1.53 6.32 14.31
N LEU A 180 1.22 7.59 14.53
CA LEU A 180 -0.07 8.16 14.15
C LEU A 180 -0.27 8.17 12.63
N MET A 181 0.75 8.59 11.87
CA MET A 181 0.75 8.54 10.41
C MET A 181 0.58 7.11 9.90
N TRP A 182 1.29 6.16 10.50
CA TRP A 182 1.19 4.74 10.19
C TRP A 182 -0.22 4.19 10.46
N LEU A 183 -0.86 4.56 11.58
CA LEU A 183 -2.23 4.17 11.91
C LEU A 183 -3.28 4.79 10.97
N VAL A 184 -3.11 6.06 10.60
CA VAL A 184 -3.97 6.70 9.59
C VAL A 184 -3.85 5.98 8.26
N SER A 185 -2.63 5.69 7.83
CA SER A 185 -2.35 4.94 6.60
C SER A 185 -3.00 3.55 6.64
N ALA A 186 -2.85 2.83 7.75
CA ALA A 186 -3.51 1.56 7.99
C ALA A 186 -5.03 1.67 7.85
N TYR A 187 -5.66 2.67 8.49
CA TYR A 187 -7.12 2.86 8.38
C TYR A 187 -7.58 3.01 6.92
N PHE A 188 -6.91 3.84 6.11
CA PHE A 188 -7.28 4.02 4.69
C PHE A 188 -7.11 2.73 3.88
N LEU A 189 -6.05 1.95 4.15
CA LEU A 189 -5.85 0.64 3.50
C LEU A 189 -6.96 -0.35 3.87
N GLY A 190 -7.34 -0.40 5.15
CA GLY A 190 -8.44 -1.25 5.61
C GLY A 190 -9.79 -0.86 5.00
N VAL A 191 -10.06 0.45 4.85
CA VAL A 191 -11.25 0.95 4.13
C VAL A 191 -11.28 0.42 2.70
N SER A 192 -10.16 0.49 1.97
CA SER A 192 -10.05 -0.02 0.60
C SER A 192 -10.30 -1.53 0.53
N MET A 193 -9.74 -2.31 1.46
CA MET A 193 -9.94 -3.77 1.49
C MET A 193 -11.40 -4.16 1.77
N ILE A 194 -12.06 -3.43 2.67
CA ILE A 194 -13.48 -3.64 2.99
C ILE A 194 -14.38 -3.29 1.79
N ASP A 195 -14.05 -2.25 1.01
CA ASP A 195 -14.89 -1.80 -0.10
C ASP A 195 -15.12 -2.88 -1.16
N TYR A 196 -14.09 -3.68 -1.51
CA TYR A 196 -14.25 -4.78 -2.46
C TYR A 196 -15.36 -5.76 -2.04
N THR A 197 -15.52 -5.98 -0.73
CA THR A 197 -16.60 -6.83 -0.21
C THR A 197 -17.94 -6.12 -0.23
N LEU A 198 -17.99 -4.85 0.19
CA LEU A 198 -19.25 -4.09 0.24
C LEU A 198 -19.80 -3.81 -1.16
N GLU A 199 -18.92 -3.60 -2.13
CA GLU A 199 -19.27 -3.49 -3.55
C GLU A 199 -20.05 -4.71 -4.04
N ARG A 200 -19.55 -5.91 -3.75
CA ARG A 200 -20.23 -7.17 -4.10
C ARG A 200 -21.60 -7.31 -3.44
N LYS A 201 -21.78 -6.72 -2.26
CA LYS A 201 -23.07 -6.61 -1.56
C LYS A 201 -23.96 -5.49 -2.09
N GLY A 202 -23.59 -4.81 -3.18
CA GLY A 202 -24.39 -3.76 -3.83
C GLY A 202 -24.27 -2.38 -3.17
N TYR A 203 -23.31 -2.16 -2.27
CA TYR A 203 -23.10 -0.85 -1.66
C TYR A 203 -22.51 0.10 -2.71
N ASN A 204 -22.96 1.34 -2.72
CA ASN A 204 -22.30 2.41 -3.47
C ASN A 204 -21.09 2.98 -2.68
N ILE A 205 -20.23 3.76 -3.35
CA ILE A 205 -19.03 4.36 -2.75
C ILE A 205 -19.35 5.15 -1.47
N LYS A 206 -20.43 5.95 -1.47
CA LYS A 206 -20.82 6.76 -0.31
C LYS A 206 -21.21 5.89 0.88
N LYS A 207 -22.03 4.87 0.66
CA LYS A 207 -22.47 3.90 1.68
C LYS A 207 -21.29 3.10 2.23
N SER A 208 -20.36 2.69 1.37
CA SER A 208 -19.14 1.99 1.78
C SER A 208 -18.28 2.84 2.73
N ILE A 209 -18.08 4.12 2.41
CA ILE A 209 -17.33 5.04 3.29
C ILE A 209 -18.06 5.25 4.61
N VAL A 210 -19.38 5.40 4.60
CA VAL A 210 -20.19 5.55 5.82
C VAL A 210 -20.11 4.29 6.68
N TYR A 211 -20.18 3.11 6.07
CA TYR A 211 -19.99 1.83 6.75
C TYR A 211 -18.61 1.77 7.41
N SER A 212 -17.54 2.02 6.65
CA SER A 212 -16.17 1.96 7.19
C SER A 212 -15.94 3.00 8.30
N LYS A 213 -16.57 4.18 8.22
CA LYS A 213 -16.58 5.19 9.28
C LYS A 213 -17.36 4.75 10.54
N LYS A 214 -18.41 3.94 10.41
CA LYS A 214 -19.16 3.35 11.54
C LYS A 214 -18.38 2.18 12.18
N HIS A 215 -17.53 1.52 11.40
CA HIS A 215 -16.74 0.37 11.83
C HIS A 215 -15.23 0.68 11.82
N LYS A 216 -14.80 1.83 12.36
CA LYS A 216 -13.40 2.28 12.32
C LYS A 216 -12.41 1.26 12.87
N SER A 217 -12.75 0.57 13.95
CA SER A 217 -11.89 -0.45 14.56
C SER A 217 -11.72 -1.70 13.68
N LEU A 218 -12.73 -2.02 12.86
CA LEU A 218 -12.65 -3.12 11.88
C LEU A 218 -11.70 -2.72 10.74
N ALA A 219 -11.91 -1.54 10.16
CA ALA A 219 -11.06 -0.99 9.09
C ALA A 219 -9.61 -0.83 9.58
N GLY A 220 -9.41 -0.21 10.74
CA GLY A 220 -8.10 -0.08 11.37
C GLY A 220 -7.44 -1.43 11.64
N GLY A 221 -8.16 -2.42 12.17
CA GLY A 221 -7.61 -3.76 12.42
C GLY A 221 -7.14 -4.47 11.14
N ILE A 222 -7.95 -4.44 10.07
CA ILE A 222 -7.56 -5.00 8.77
C ILE A 222 -6.34 -4.26 8.21
N GLY A 223 -6.36 -2.94 8.29
CA GLY A 223 -5.28 -2.07 7.86
C GLY A 223 -3.96 -2.28 8.60
N ILE A 224 -4.01 -2.48 9.91
CA ILE A 224 -2.84 -2.70 10.76
C ILE A 224 -2.14 -3.99 10.31
N VAL A 225 -2.88 -5.08 10.14
CA VAL A 225 -2.31 -6.34 9.68
C VAL A 225 -1.83 -6.23 8.23
N PHE A 226 -2.56 -5.54 7.35
CA PHE A 226 -2.08 -5.22 6.00
C PHE A 226 -0.70 -4.58 6.06
N GLN A 227 -0.56 -3.53 6.86
CA GLN A 227 0.65 -2.71 6.91
C GLN A 227 1.82 -3.50 7.53
N LEU A 228 1.56 -4.33 8.55
CA LEU A 228 2.55 -5.23 9.13
C LEU A 228 3.05 -6.26 8.12
N ILE A 229 2.16 -6.85 7.31
CA ILE A 229 2.56 -7.76 6.24
C ILE A 229 3.35 -6.99 5.18
N PHE A 230 2.89 -5.79 4.80
CA PHE A 230 3.51 -4.96 3.77
C PHE A 230 4.92 -4.46 4.14
N MET A 231 5.26 -4.39 5.43
CA MET A 231 6.62 -4.08 5.89
C MET A 231 7.65 -5.14 5.47
N LEU A 232 7.23 -6.37 5.15
CA LEU A 232 8.13 -7.38 4.61
C LEU A 232 8.38 -7.10 3.12
N PRO A 233 9.60 -6.70 2.71
CA PRO A 233 9.88 -6.38 1.32
C PRO A 233 9.70 -7.60 0.43
N PHE A 234 9.34 -7.36 -0.83
CA PHE A 234 9.02 -8.38 -1.85
C PHE A 234 7.80 -9.24 -1.49
N PHE A 235 7.90 -10.15 -0.52
CA PHE A 235 6.84 -11.08 -0.15
C PHE A 235 5.60 -10.36 0.41
N GLY A 236 5.81 -9.40 1.31
CA GLY A 236 4.73 -8.63 1.92
C GLY A 236 3.92 -7.84 0.92
N TRP A 237 4.58 -7.27 -0.09
CA TRP A 237 3.93 -6.50 -1.16
C TRP A 237 3.00 -7.36 -2.02
N MET A 238 3.32 -8.65 -2.18
CA MET A 238 2.48 -9.59 -2.92
C MET A 238 1.29 -10.08 -2.08
N ILE A 239 1.56 -10.39 -0.81
CA ILE A 239 0.65 -11.11 0.08
C ILE A 239 -0.34 -10.14 0.75
N ALA A 240 0.08 -8.93 1.14
CA ALA A 240 -0.73 -8.02 1.94
C ALA A 240 -2.09 -7.68 1.30
N PRO A 241 -2.18 -7.28 0.00
CA PRO A 241 -3.46 -6.91 -0.59
C PRO A 241 -4.44 -8.09 -0.68
N THR A 242 -3.95 -9.25 -1.11
CA THR A 242 -4.79 -10.43 -1.30
C THR A 242 -5.27 -11.00 0.03
N TYR A 243 -4.38 -11.15 1.02
CA TYR A 243 -4.78 -11.64 2.35
C TYR A 243 -5.73 -10.69 3.05
N SER A 244 -5.48 -9.39 2.97
CA SER A 244 -6.31 -8.40 3.65
C SER A 244 -7.68 -8.25 3.01
N ALA A 245 -7.79 -8.37 1.67
CA ALA A 245 -9.08 -8.39 0.98
C ALA A 245 -9.92 -9.62 1.38
N VAL A 246 -9.31 -10.81 1.40
CA VAL A 246 -9.99 -12.06 1.82
C VAL A 246 -10.37 -11.99 3.31
N ALA A 247 -9.49 -11.46 4.16
CA ALA A 247 -9.80 -11.25 5.57
C ALA A 247 -10.93 -10.24 5.76
N ALA A 248 -10.95 -9.15 4.98
CA ALA A 248 -12.04 -8.17 4.99
C ALA A 248 -13.38 -8.80 4.62
N TYR A 249 -13.40 -9.68 3.62
CA TYR A 249 -14.60 -10.44 3.25
C TYR A 249 -15.18 -11.21 4.44
N PHE A 250 -14.36 -12.03 5.09
CA PHE A 250 -14.81 -12.82 6.26
C PHE A 250 -15.14 -11.94 7.47
N ALA A 251 -14.43 -10.83 7.66
CA ALA A 251 -14.69 -9.92 8.77
C ALA A 251 -16.04 -9.20 8.62
N VAL A 252 -16.39 -8.78 7.41
CA VAL A 252 -17.69 -8.16 7.11
C VAL A 252 -18.81 -9.20 7.21
N ASP A 253 -18.65 -10.37 6.62
CA ASP A 253 -19.63 -11.47 6.71
C ASP A 253 -19.90 -11.90 8.16
N LYS A 254 -18.85 -12.10 8.96
CA LYS A 254 -18.98 -12.42 10.38
C LYS A 254 -19.67 -11.30 11.18
N LEU A 255 -19.36 -10.04 10.87
CA LEU A 255 -19.95 -8.90 11.58
C LEU A 255 -21.43 -8.70 11.25
N GLU A 256 -21.86 -8.96 10.01
CA GLU A 256 -23.28 -8.95 9.65
C GLU A 256 -24.06 -10.06 10.36
N ARG A 257 -23.53 -11.29 10.37
CA ARG A 257 -24.16 -12.40 11.11
C ARG A 257 -24.31 -12.11 12.60
N LEU A 258 -23.36 -11.38 13.20
CA LEU A 258 -23.48 -11.00 14.61
C LEU A 258 -24.61 -9.97 14.83
N ASN A 259 -24.77 -9.00 13.93
CA ASN A 259 -25.84 -8.00 14.04
C ASN A 259 -27.23 -8.59 13.72
N GLU A 260 -27.32 -9.67 12.94
CA GLU A 260 -28.58 -10.38 12.67
C GLU A 260 -29.05 -11.25 13.86
N ASN A 261 -28.14 -11.59 14.77
CA ASN A 261 -28.41 -12.42 15.94
C ASN A 261 -28.56 -11.59 17.25
N GLU A 262 -28.51 -10.26 17.16
CA GLU A 262 -28.81 -9.30 18.22
C GLU A 262 -30.23 -8.76 18.08
#